data_AF-A0A2K3K7Y3-F1
#
_entry.id   AF-A0A2K3K7Y3-F1
#
_cell.length_a   1.000
_cell.length_b   1.000
_cell.length_c   1.000
_cell.angle_alpha   90.00
_cell.angle_beta   90.00
_cell.angle_gamma   90.00
#
_symmetry.space_group_name_H-M   'P 1'
#
loop_
_entity.id
_entity.type
_entity.pdbx_description
1 polymer ?
#
loop_
_entity_poly.entity_id
_entity_poly.type
_entity_poly.pdbx_seq_one_letter_code
_entity_poly.pdbx_strand_id
1 'polypeptide(L)'
;MAFSIGGYIVNSGYAVIQRATQDISVNCEFSSAIRRVWSSKVPSKVQAFVWKLFHDRLPMRIALVRRGLVEPRRERCCIFCFREDESTQRLFFDYPF
;
A
#
# COMPACT_ATOMS: atom_id res chain seq x y z
N MET A 1 -27.25 20.87 -33.07
CA MET A 1 -26.99 21.24 -31.67
C MET A 1 -26.59 20.00 -30.91
N ALA A 2 -25.36 19.92 -30.40
CA ALA A 2 -24.95 18.97 -29.38
C ALA A 2 -23.83 19.65 -28.56
N PHE A 3 -24.13 19.97 -27.31
CA PHE A 3 -23.17 20.54 -26.37
C PHE A 3 -22.32 19.40 -25.79
N SER A 4 -21.06 19.28 -26.18
CA SER A 4 -20.13 18.33 -25.56
C SER A 4 -19.52 18.96 -24.31
N ILE A 5 -20.16 18.74 -23.16
CA ILE A 5 -19.54 18.97 -21.86
C ILE A 5 -18.43 17.93 -21.68
N GLY A 6 -17.18 18.36 -21.80
CA GLY A 6 -15.98 17.67 -21.31
C GLY A 6 -15.96 16.14 -21.47
N GLY A 7 -15.78 15.64 -22.68
CA GLY A 7 -15.67 14.21 -22.95
C GLY A 7 -14.37 13.62 -22.42
N TYR A 8 -14.39 13.05 -21.21
CA TYR A 8 -13.32 12.21 -20.72
C TYR A 8 -13.46 10.81 -21.35
N ILE A 9 -12.37 10.29 -21.92
CA ILE A 9 -12.31 8.92 -22.41
C ILE A 9 -11.35 8.19 -21.48
N VAL A 10 -11.76 7.04 -20.95
CA VAL A 10 -10.96 6.25 -20.00
C VAL A 10 -9.51 6.04 -20.49
N ASN A 11 -9.34 5.80 -21.80
CA ASN A 11 -8.03 5.65 -22.42
C ASN A 11 -7.15 6.92 -22.33
N SER A 12 -7.72 8.13 -22.44
CA SER A 12 -6.95 9.37 -22.28
C SER A 12 -6.48 9.55 -20.83
N GLY A 13 -7.30 9.15 -19.85
CA GLY A 13 -6.92 9.14 -18.44
C GLY A 13 -5.75 8.19 -18.14
N TYR A 14 -5.81 6.95 -18.63
CA TYR A 14 -4.70 5.99 -18.47
C TYR A 14 -3.41 6.48 -19.13
N ALA A 15 -3.48 7.12 -20.30
CA ALA A 15 -2.32 7.69 -20.97
C ALA A 15 -1.63 8.80 -20.16
N VAL A 16 -2.39 9.60 -19.39
CA VAL A 16 -1.80 10.60 -18.47
C VAL A 16 -1.07 9.92 -17.32
N ILE A 17 -1.70 8.91 -16.70
CA ILE A 17 -1.09 8.17 -15.58
C ILE A 17 0.20 7.47 -16.05
N GLN A 18 0.17 6.77 -17.19
CA GLN A 18 1.35 6.07 -17.71
C GLN A 18 2.55 6.99 -17.91
N ARG A 19 2.34 8.20 -18.47
CA ARG A 19 3.38 9.21 -18.63
C ARG A 19 3.90 9.72 -17.28
N ALA A 20 3.01 9.96 -16.32
CA ALA A 20 3.39 10.40 -14.98
C ALA A 20 4.16 9.33 -14.19
N THR A 21 3.92 8.04 -14.47
CA THR A 21 4.58 6.92 -13.79
C THR A 21 5.89 6.46 -14.45
N GLN A 22 6.23 6.98 -15.64
CA GLN A 22 7.45 6.56 -16.37
C GLN A 22 8.75 6.89 -15.62
N ASP A 23 8.75 7.88 -14.71
CA ASP A 23 9.89 8.21 -13.85
C ASP A 23 9.93 7.44 -12.52
N ILE A 24 8.92 6.59 -12.24
CA ILE A 24 8.92 5.78 -11.02
C ILE A 24 9.81 4.57 -11.25
N SER A 25 11.05 4.65 -10.74
CA SER A 25 11.97 3.51 -10.62
C SER A 25 11.35 2.44 -9.72
N VAL A 26 10.68 1.45 -10.32
CA VAL A 26 10.21 0.26 -9.61
C VAL A 26 11.43 -0.63 -9.35
N ASN A 27 11.74 -0.88 -8.08
CA ASN A 27 12.83 -1.77 -7.70
C ASN A 27 12.63 -3.17 -8.33
N CYS A 28 13.65 -3.68 -9.01
CA CYS A 28 13.74 -5.03 -9.59
C CYS A 28 13.33 -6.15 -8.61
N GLU A 29 13.75 -6.03 -7.35
CA GLU A 29 13.41 -7.02 -6.32
C GLU A 29 11.93 -6.98 -5.97
N PHE A 30 11.35 -5.78 -5.92
CA PHE A 30 9.94 -5.58 -5.64
C PHE A 30 9.06 -6.17 -6.75
N SER A 31 9.39 -5.91 -8.02
CA SER A 31 8.63 -6.44 -9.16
C SER A 31 8.66 -7.98 -9.18
N SER A 32 9.81 -8.57 -8.89
CA SER A 32 10.01 -10.01 -8.81
C SER A 32 9.21 -10.64 -7.66
N ALA A 33 9.23 -10.02 -6.48
CA ALA A 33 8.47 -10.48 -5.31
C ALA A 33 6.96 -10.46 -5.57
N ILE A 34 6.44 -9.36 -6.12
CA ILE A 34 5.02 -9.21 -6.46
C ILE A 34 4.59 -10.27 -7.49
N ARG A 35 5.40 -10.51 -8.54
CA ARG A 35 5.10 -11.55 -9.53
C ARG A 35 4.96 -12.94 -8.89
N ARG A 36 5.81 -13.24 -7.90
CA ARG A 36 5.81 -14.51 -7.17
C ARG A 36 4.60 -14.67 -6.24
N VAL A 37 4.12 -13.58 -5.66
CA VAL A 37 2.88 -13.56 -4.86
C VAL A 37 1.67 -13.88 -5.74
N TRP A 38 1.56 -13.22 -6.90
CA TRP A 38 0.43 -13.43 -7.82
C TRP A 38 0.45 -14.80 -8.51
N SER A 39 1.63 -15.41 -8.67
CA SER A 39 1.74 -16.78 -9.20
C SER A 39 1.58 -17.88 -8.15
N SER A 40 1.55 -17.53 -6.87
CA SER A 40 1.41 -18.52 -5.79
C SER A 40 -0.02 -19.07 -5.71
N LYS A 41 -0.14 -20.34 -5.28
CA LYS A 41 -1.43 -21.03 -5.09
C LYS A 41 -2.16 -20.64 -3.80
N VAL A 42 -1.83 -19.48 -3.22
CA VAL A 42 -2.49 -19.02 -1.98
C VAL A 42 -3.87 -18.43 -2.29
N PRO A 43 -4.80 -18.44 -1.33
CA PRO A 43 -6.09 -17.79 -1.52
C PRO A 43 -5.95 -16.32 -1.88
N SER A 44 -6.88 -15.79 -2.68
CA SER A 44 -6.88 -14.39 -3.13
C SER A 44 -6.84 -13.37 -1.97
N LYS A 45 -7.43 -13.71 -0.82
CA LYS A 45 -7.36 -12.91 0.41
C LYS A 45 -5.91 -12.72 0.89
N VAL A 46 -5.08 -13.75 0.77
CA VAL A 46 -3.66 -13.70 1.16
C VAL A 46 -2.87 -12.86 0.16
N GLN A 47 -3.12 -13.01 -1.14
CA GLN A 47 -2.49 -12.15 -2.16
C GLN A 47 -2.83 -10.67 -1.93
N ALA A 48 -4.10 -10.36 -1.67
CA ALA A 48 -4.55 -9.00 -1.37
C ALA A 48 -3.95 -8.46 -0.06
N PHE A 49 -3.76 -9.32 0.94
CA PHE A 49 -3.09 -8.95 2.18
C PHE A 49 -1.62 -8.59 1.94
N VAL A 50 -0.89 -9.44 1.22
CA VAL A 50 0.53 -9.20 0.89
C VAL A 50 0.70 -7.94 0.04
N TRP A 51 -0.21 -7.70 -0.92
CA TRP A 51 -0.25 -6.45 -1.68
C TRP A 51 -0.39 -5.22 -0.77
N LYS A 52 -1.32 -5.27 0.20
CA LYS A 52 -1.48 -4.18 1.18
C LYS A 52 -0.25 -4.01 2.07
N LEU A 53 0.38 -5.11 2.48
CA LEU A 53 1.60 -5.10 3.27
C LEU A 53 2.74 -4.37 2.54
N PHE A 54 2.96 -4.72 1.27
CA PHE A 54 4.00 -4.11 0.42
C PHE A 54 3.81 -2.60 0.19
N HIS A 55 2.57 -2.13 0.23
CA HIS A 55 2.25 -0.71 0.04
C HIS A 55 2.09 0.07 1.35
N ASP A 56 2.40 -0.52 2.52
CA ASP A 56 2.17 0.09 3.84
C ASP A 56 0.69 0.52 4.02
N ARG A 57 -0.24 -0.22 3.40
CA ARG A 57 -1.68 0.06 3.37
C ARG A 57 -2.48 -0.82 4.33
N LEU A 58 -1.81 -1.48 5.26
CA LEU A 58 -2.51 -2.14 6.36
C LEU A 58 -3.07 -1.07 7.31
N PRO A 59 -4.25 -1.32 7.92
CA PRO A 59 -4.81 -0.42 8.93
C PRO A 59 -4.04 -0.55 10.25
N MET A 60 -2.76 -0.18 10.22
CA MET A 60 -1.88 -0.08 11.39
C MET A 60 -2.06 1.28 12.07
N ARG A 61 -1.72 1.38 13.36
CA ARG A 61 -1.96 2.62 14.13
C ARG A 61 -1.18 3.79 13.58
N ILE A 62 0.04 3.60 13.06
CA ILE A 62 0.76 4.69 12.36
C ILE A 62 -0.05 5.22 11.17
N ALA A 63 -0.71 4.36 10.40
CA ALA A 63 -1.52 4.79 9.27
C ALA A 63 -2.77 5.56 9.73
N LEU A 64 -3.36 5.20 10.88
CA LEU A 64 -4.46 5.93 11.50
C LEU A 64 -4.03 7.29 12.05
N VAL A 65 -2.87 7.34 12.71
CA VAL A 65 -2.26 8.57 13.23
C VAL A 65 -1.86 9.51 12.10
N ARG A 66 -1.26 8.99 11.00
CA ARG A 66 -0.97 9.77 9.78
C ARG A 66 -2.23 10.40 9.16
N ARG A 67 -3.39 9.76 9.33
CA ARG A 67 -4.69 10.27 8.87
C ARG A 67 -5.39 11.18 9.88
N GLY A 68 -4.79 11.44 11.04
CA GLY A 68 -5.38 12.26 12.10
C GLY A 68 -6.59 11.63 12.78
N LEU A 69 -6.80 10.31 12.62
CA LEU A 69 -7.94 9.60 13.20
C LEU A 69 -7.74 9.25 14.68
N VAL A 70 -6.50 9.38 15.16
CA VAL A 70 -6.05 8.82 16.44
C VAL A 70 -4.97 9.71 17.06
N GLU A 71 -5.00 9.86 18.39
CA GLU A 71 -4.09 10.73 19.15
C GLU A 71 -2.63 10.22 19.11
N PRO A 72 -1.67 11.01 18.61
CA PRO A 72 -0.32 10.54 18.33
C PRO A 72 0.51 10.11 19.55
N ARG A 73 0.18 10.59 20.76
CA ARG A 73 1.02 10.37 21.95
C ARG A 73 0.84 9.02 22.62
N ARG A 74 -0.34 8.39 22.52
CA ARG A 74 -0.63 7.10 23.18
C ARG A 74 -0.75 5.95 22.21
N GLU A 75 -0.93 6.26 20.93
CA GLU A 75 -1.38 5.26 19.96
C GLU A 75 -0.45 5.02 18.79
N ARG A 76 0.74 5.64 18.76
CA ARG A 76 1.75 5.26 17.78
C ARG A 76 2.45 3.95 18.13
N CYS A 77 2.55 3.64 19.42
CA CYS A 77 3.30 2.50 19.90
C CYS A 77 2.67 1.18 19.45
N CYS A 78 3.53 0.24 19.03
CA CYS A 78 3.19 -1.14 18.77
C CYS A 78 2.49 -1.77 20.00
N ILE A 79 1.39 -2.48 19.78
CA ILE A 79 0.63 -3.17 20.86
C ILE A 79 1.39 -4.34 21.49
N PHE A 80 2.47 -4.81 20.84
CA PHE A 80 3.27 -5.92 21.35
C PHE A 80 4.41 -5.45 22.25
N CYS A 81 5.10 -4.35 21.90
CA CYS A 81 6.26 -3.89 22.66
C CYS A 81 6.05 -2.59 23.45
N PHE A 82 4.95 -1.86 23.19
CA PHE A 82 4.56 -0.59 23.82
C PHE A 82 5.61 0.53 23.82
N ARG A 83 6.72 0.37 23.11
CA ARG A 83 7.91 1.22 23.26
C ARG A 83 8.29 1.96 21.98
N GLU A 84 8.02 1.37 20.81
CA GLU A 84 8.32 1.97 19.51
C GLU A 84 7.10 2.01 18.60
N ASP A 85 7.16 2.88 17.60
CA ASP A 85 6.13 3.05 16.59
C ASP A 85 5.85 1.74 15.82
N GLU A 86 4.58 1.43 15.61
CA GLU A 86 4.12 0.20 14.94
C GLU A 86 4.47 0.18 13.44
N SER A 87 5.59 -0.43 13.04
CA SER A 87 5.98 -0.59 11.62
C SER A 87 5.61 -1.96 11.04
N THR A 88 5.26 -2.02 9.74
CA THR A 88 5.05 -3.28 9.00
C THR A 88 6.27 -4.20 9.05
N GLN A 89 7.48 -3.64 8.98
CA GLN A 89 8.71 -4.44 9.08
C GLN A 89 8.82 -5.13 10.44
N ARG A 90 8.63 -4.36 11.51
CA ARG A 90 8.73 -4.88 12.87
C ARG A 90 7.64 -5.92 13.17
N LEU A 91 6.41 -5.65 12.75
CA LEU A 91 5.27 -6.49 13.08
C LEU A 91 5.30 -7.86 12.39
N PHE A 92 5.85 -7.94 11.18
CA PHE A 92 5.82 -9.16 10.37
C PHE A 92 7.18 -9.86 10.22
N PHE A 93 8.30 -9.18 10.46
CA PHE A 93 9.64 -9.72 10.19
C PHE A 93 10.58 -9.71 11.42
N ASP A 94 10.47 -8.74 12.34
CA ASP A 94 11.43 -8.62 13.44
C ASP A 94 11.01 -9.30 14.75
N TYR A 95 9.70 -9.46 15.00
CA TYR A 95 9.23 -10.17 16.19
C TYR A 95 8.99 -11.65 15.90
N PRO A 96 9.59 -12.58 16.66
CA PRO A 96 9.24 -13.99 16.60
C PRO A 96 7.83 -14.13 17.18
N PHE A 97 6.96 -14.82 16.44
CA PHE A 97 5.64 -15.23 16.93
C PHE A 97 5.79 -16.24 18.08
#